data_AF-A0A0F4JK99-F1
#
_entry.id   AF-A0A0F4JK99-F1
#
_cell.length_a   1.000
_cell.length_b   1.000
_cell.length_c   1.000
_cell.angle_alpha   90.00
_cell.angle_beta   90.00
_cell.angle_gamma   90.00
#
_symmetry.space_group_name_H-M   'P 1'
#
loop_
_entity.id
_entity.type
_entity.pdbx_description
1 polymer ?
#
loop_
_entity_poly.entity_id
_entity_poly.type
_entity_poly.pdbx_seq_one_letter_code
_entity_poly.pdbx_strand_id
1 'polypeptide(L)'
;MRTRVSRVLPLAAAVLAAVAAVLPLSTAAVGEPAPPSYIVTVRPGVDPAGVAAQVGGVHPDRYFHHTLNGFAARLTPRQVADVAALPGVLAVETDGTAGPF
;
A
#
# COMPACT_ATOMS: atom_id res chain seq x y z
N MET A 1 79.48 8.86 -25.06
CA MET A 1 78.99 7.46 -25.06
C MET A 1 77.51 7.47 -25.42
N ARG A 2 77.15 6.85 -26.55
CA ARG A 2 75.79 6.84 -27.12
C ARG A 2 75.12 5.53 -26.72
N THR A 3 74.16 5.57 -25.80
CA THR A 3 73.50 4.35 -25.29
C THR A 3 72.15 4.14 -25.98
N ARG A 4 71.91 2.88 -26.32
CA ARG A 4 71.03 2.35 -27.35
C ARG A 4 69.54 2.53 -27.02
N VAL A 5 68.77 2.83 -28.06
CA VAL A 5 67.31 2.64 -28.13
C VAL A 5 67.03 1.13 -28.08
N SER A 6 66.23 0.71 -27.11
CA SER A 6 65.66 -0.64 -27.05
C SER A 6 64.17 -0.54 -26.69
N ARG A 7 63.37 -1.27 -27.45
CA ARG A 7 61.92 -1.19 -27.61
C ARG A 7 61.23 -2.26 -26.75
N VAL A 8 60.37 -1.88 -25.80
CA VAL A 8 59.28 -2.67 -25.16
C VAL A 8 58.61 -1.71 -24.14
N LEU A 9 57.31 -1.59 -23.90
CA LEU A 9 56.13 -2.46 -23.97
C LEU A 9 54.89 -1.51 -23.88
N PRO A 10 53.75 -1.77 -24.55
CA PRO A 10 52.59 -0.88 -24.48
C PRO A 10 51.90 -1.03 -23.12
N LEU A 11 51.90 0.02 -22.28
CA LEU A 11 51.13 0.04 -21.05
C LEU A 11 49.94 1.00 -21.17
N ALA A 12 49.07 0.70 -22.14
CA ALA A 12 47.74 1.27 -22.22
C ALA A 12 46.81 0.49 -21.27
N ALA A 13 46.73 0.85 -19.98
CA ALA A 13 45.62 0.47 -19.07
C ALA A 13 45.82 0.99 -17.64
N ALA A 14 45.95 2.30 -17.41
CA ALA A 14 46.01 2.80 -16.03
C ALA A 14 45.39 4.20 -15.84
N VAL A 15 44.27 4.51 -16.51
CA VAL A 15 43.51 5.76 -16.24
C VAL A 15 42.01 5.50 -16.26
N LEU A 16 41.52 4.52 -15.50
CA LEU A 16 40.08 4.35 -15.29
C LEU A 16 39.74 3.83 -13.87
N ALA A 17 40.42 4.37 -12.86
CA ALA A 17 40.09 4.15 -11.45
C ALA A 17 39.52 5.41 -10.80
N ALA A 18 38.73 6.18 -11.56
CA ALA A 18 38.12 7.41 -11.11
C ALA A 18 36.62 7.20 -10.88
N VAL A 19 36.22 7.27 -9.60
CA VAL A 19 34.86 7.59 -9.13
C VAL A 19 33.82 6.47 -9.28
N ALA A 20 34.02 5.33 -8.62
CA ALA A 20 32.89 4.53 -8.15
C ALA A 20 32.26 5.27 -6.95
N ALA A 21 31.41 6.23 -7.27
CA ALA A 21 30.70 7.08 -6.33
C ALA A 21 29.99 6.24 -5.26
N VAL A 22 30.17 6.66 -4.02
CA VAL A 22 29.45 6.26 -2.82
C VAL A 22 27.98 6.63 -2.98
N LEU A 23 27.21 5.79 -3.68
CA LEU A 23 25.76 5.92 -3.74
C LEU A 23 25.20 5.37 -2.43
N PRO A 24 24.51 6.18 -1.60
CA PRO A 24 23.79 5.63 -0.47
C PRO A 24 22.68 4.72 -1.02
N LEU A 25 22.79 3.42 -0.75
CA LEU A 25 21.71 2.46 -0.93
C LEU A 25 20.54 2.91 -0.05
N SER A 26 19.63 3.68 -0.62
CA SER A 26 18.37 4.02 0.04
C SER A 26 17.56 2.73 0.07
N THR A 27 17.57 2.04 1.20
CA THR A 27 16.60 0.97 1.47
C THR A 27 15.22 1.61 1.46
N ALA A 28 14.48 1.41 0.39
CA ALA A 28 13.06 1.76 0.33
C ALA A 28 12.39 1.04 1.52
N ALA A 29 11.87 1.82 2.48
CA ALA A 29 11.03 1.27 3.52
C ALA A 29 9.84 0.61 2.82
N VAL A 30 9.77 -0.72 2.90
CA VAL A 30 8.58 -1.45 2.47
C VAL A 30 7.50 -1.07 3.47
N GLY A 31 6.68 -0.09 3.10
CA GLY A 31 5.53 0.31 3.90
C GLY A 31 4.61 -0.88 4.13
N GLU A 32 4.01 -0.95 5.32
CA GLU A 32 3.04 -1.99 5.64
C GLU A 32 1.90 -1.95 4.61
N PRO A 33 1.43 -3.11 4.11
CA PRO A 33 0.36 -3.14 3.13
C PRO A 33 -0.87 -2.41 3.67
N ALA A 34 -1.46 -1.54 2.84
CA ALA A 34 -2.68 -0.82 3.20
C ALA A 34 -3.79 -1.82 3.55
N PRO A 35 -4.67 -1.49 4.52
CA PRO A 35 -5.79 -2.37 4.87
C PRO A 35 -6.69 -2.66 3.66
N PRO A 36 -7.27 -3.87 3.59
CA PRO A 36 -8.21 -4.22 2.55
C PRO A 36 -9.50 -3.39 2.66
N SER A 37 -10.18 -3.24 1.53
CA SER A 37 -11.49 -2.59 1.44
C SER A 37 -12.58 -3.56 1.88
N TYR A 38 -13.57 -3.06 2.61
CA TYR A 38 -14.74 -3.81 3.06
C TYR A 38 -16.01 -3.06 2.70
N ILE A 39 -17.07 -3.81 2.42
CA ILE A 39 -18.44 -3.33 2.31
C ILE A 39 -19.17 -3.69 3.61
N VAL A 40 -19.62 -2.66 4.32
CA VAL A 40 -20.40 -2.79 5.56
C VAL A 40 -21.87 -2.55 5.21
N THR A 41 -22.68 -3.58 5.40
CA THR A 41 -24.13 -3.52 5.22
C THR A 41 -24.79 -3.21 6.56
N VAL A 42 -25.65 -2.21 6.56
CA VAL A 42 -26.32 -1.66 7.74
C VAL A 42 -27.83 -1.90 7.62
N ARG A 43 -28.51 -2.11 8.76
CA ARG A 43 -29.97 -2.29 8.81
C ARG A 43 -30.70 -1.13 8.11
N PRO A 44 -31.80 -1.39 7.39
CA PRO A 44 -32.62 -0.33 6.83
C PRO A 44 -33.08 0.66 7.91
N GLY A 45 -33.05 1.96 7.60
CA GLY A 45 -33.45 3.04 8.51
C GLY A 45 -32.40 3.43 9.55
N VAL A 46 -31.25 2.75 9.61
CA VAL A 46 -30.09 3.17 10.40
C VAL A 46 -29.15 3.98 9.52
N ASP A 47 -28.66 5.12 10.01
CA ASP A 47 -27.71 5.95 9.27
C ASP A 47 -26.32 5.28 9.19
N PRO A 48 -25.80 4.98 7.98
CA PRO A 48 -24.47 4.39 7.82
C PRO A 48 -23.34 5.30 8.32
N ALA A 49 -23.49 6.62 8.23
CA ALA A 49 -22.47 7.56 8.71
C ALA A 49 -22.36 7.52 10.23
N GLY A 50 -23.50 7.47 10.93
CA GLY A 50 -23.56 7.24 12.38
C GLY A 50 -22.88 5.94 12.80
N VAL A 51 -23.10 4.84 12.07
CA VAL A 51 -22.44 3.54 12.35
C VAL A 51 -20.92 3.64 12.20
N ALA A 52 -20.44 4.25 11.12
CA ALA A 52 -18.99 4.45 10.92
C ALA A 52 -18.36 5.30 12.04
N ALA A 53 -19.06 6.33 12.51
CA ALA A 53 -18.59 7.21 13.57
C ALA A 53 -18.50 6.53 14.96
N GLN A 54 -19.19 5.40 15.17
CA GLN A 54 -19.10 4.64 16.42
C GLN A 54 -17.75 3.92 16.58
N VAL A 55 -17.02 3.70 15.48
CA VAL A 55 -15.72 3.02 15.49
C VAL A 55 -14.62 4.01 15.11
N GLY A 56 -13.67 4.20 16.03
CA GLY A 56 -12.57 5.15 15.85
C GLY A 56 -11.72 4.85 14.61
N GLY A 57 -11.40 5.90 13.84
CA GLY A 57 -10.51 5.82 12.69
C GLY A 57 -11.09 5.11 11.46
N VAL A 58 -12.40 4.86 11.43
CA VAL A 58 -13.08 4.40 10.22
C VAL A 58 -13.37 5.58 9.31
N HIS A 59 -12.84 5.52 8.08
CA HIS A 59 -13.04 6.54 7.05
C HIS A 59 -13.68 5.89 5.83
N PRO A 60 -15.01 6.04 5.66
CA PRO A 60 -15.68 5.51 4.49
C PRO A 60 -15.25 6.21 3.20
N ASP A 61 -14.91 5.40 2.20
CA ASP A 61 -14.60 5.85 0.84
C ASP A 61 -15.89 6.08 0.03
N ARG A 62 -16.97 5.37 0.39
CA ARG A 62 -18.28 5.42 -0.28
C ARG A 62 -19.40 5.15 0.71
N TYR A 63 -20.52 5.86 0.56
CA TYR A 63 -21.79 5.51 1.20
C TYR A 63 -22.80 4.97 0.19
N PHE A 64 -23.65 4.06 0.65
CA PHE A 64 -24.74 3.47 -0.11
C PHE A 64 -26.07 3.73 0.63
N HIS A 65 -27.06 4.26 -0.10
CA HIS A 65 -28.36 4.63 0.46
C HIS A 65 -29.57 4.14 -0.36
N HIS A 66 -29.34 3.47 -1.50
CA HIS A 66 -30.41 3.14 -2.45
C HIS A 66 -30.48 1.64 -2.72
N THR A 67 -29.47 1.08 -3.38
CA THR A 67 -29.40 -0.36 -3.69
C THR A 67 -29.13 -1.20 -2.44
N LEU A 68 -28.36 -0.65 -1.51
CA LEU A 68 -28.16 -1.16 -0.15
C LEU A 68 -27.97 0.02 0.80
N ASN A 69 -28.17 -0.21 2.10
CA ASN A 69 -27.89 0.77 3.14
C ASN A 69 -26.57 0.40 3.81
N GLY A 70 -25.54 1.24 3.70
CA GLY A 70 -24.21 0.85 4.16
C GLY A 70 -23.10 1.78 3.69
N PHE A 71 -21.85 1.32 3.82
CA PHE A 71 -20.68 2.05 3.37
C PHE A 71 -19.53 1.12 2.97
N ALA A 72 -18.62 1.60 2.14
CA ALA A 72 -17.34 0.95 1.88
C ALA A 72 -16.22 1.71 2.60
N ALA A 73 -15.31 0.99 3.25
CA ALA A 73 -14.16 1.56 3.94
C ALA A 73 -13.01 0.57 3.99
N ARG A 74 -11.78 1.09 4.05
CA ARG A 74 -10.62 0.28 4.44
C ARG A 74 -10.61 0.05 5.94
N LEU A 75 -10.61 -1.20 6.37
CA LEU A 75 -10.72 -1.56 7.79
C LEU A 75 -9.56 -2.46 8.21
N THR A 76 -9.02 -2.17 9.40
CA THR A 76 -8.14 -3.11 10.09
C THR A 76 -8.95 -4.29 10.64
N PRO A 77 -8.32 -5.45 10.93
CA PRO A 77 -9.02 -6.60 11.52
C PRO A 77 -9.76 -6.25 12.81
N ARG A 78 -9.20 -5.34 13.62
CA ARG A 78 -9.85 -4.82 14.82
C ARG A 78 -11.12 -4.04 14.48
N GLN A 79 -11.04 -3.11 13.52
CA GLN A 79 -12.20 -2.32 13.11
C GLN A 79 -13.30 -3.20 12.51
N VAL A 80 -12.96 -4.26 11.77
CA VAL A 80 -13.95 -5.24 11.28
C VAL A 80 -14.71 -5.87 12.45
N ALA A 81 -14.01 -6.34 13.48
CA ALA A 81 -14.64 -6.92 14.66
C ALA A 81 -15.51 -5.90 15.41
N ASP A 82 -14.99 -4.66 15.59
CA ASP A 82 -15.70 -3.58 16.27
C ASP A 82 -16.99 -3.19 15.51
N VAL A 83 -16.93 -3.06 14.18
CA VAL A 83 -18.10 -2.77 13.33
C VAL A 83 -19.10 -3.93 13.32
N ALA A 84 -18.63 -5.17 13.19
CA ALA A 84 -19.49 -6.36 13.15
C ALA A 84 -20.27 -6.58 14.47
N ALA A 85 -19.75 -6.09 15.59
CA ALA A 85 -20.42 -6.15 16.89
C ALA A 85 -21.53 -5.09 17.07
N LEU A 86 -21.62 -4.10 16.20
CA LEU A 86 -22.62 -3.04 16.32
C LEU A 86 -24.03 -3.58 16.00
N PRO A 87 -25.05 -3.28 16.81
CA PRO A 87 -26.39 -3.81 16.61
C PRO A 87 -27.00 -3.37 15.27
N GLY A 88 -26.54 -2.26 14.68
CA GLY A 88 -27.02 -1.72 13.41
C GLY A 88 -26.44 -2.41 12.17
N VAL A 89 -25.41 -3.25 12.32
CA VAL A 89 -24.69 -3.87 11.20
C VAL A 89 -25.28 -5.25 10.90
N LEU A 90 -25.51 -5.52 9.61
CA LEU A 90 -26.02 -6.79 9.11
C LEU A 90 -24.90 -7.69 8.59
N ALA A 91 -23.91 -7.12 7.91
CA ALA A 91 -22.80 -7.86 7.34
C ALA A 91 -21.57 -6.96 7.18
N VAL A 92 -20.38 -7.58 7.24
CA VAL A 92 -19.10 -6.96 6.88
C VAL A 92 -18.39 -7.91 5.93
N GLU A 93 -18.24 -7.50 4.68
CA GLU A 93 -17.73 -8.35 3.59
C GLU A 93 -16.49 -7.71 2.97
N THR A 94 -15.47 -8.51 2.69
CA THR A 94 -14.29 -8.02 1.98
C THR A 94 -14.66 -7.68 0.55
N ASP A 95 -14.27 -6.48 0.11
CA ASP A 95 -14.47 -6.04 -1.27
C ASP A 95 -13.60 -6.87 -2.24
N GLY A 96 -14.09 -7.06 -3.47
CA GLY A 96 -13.47 -7.97 -4.43
C GLY A 96 -13.90 -7.71 -5.87
N THR A 97 -13.15 -8.30 -6.80
CA THR A 97 -13.42 -8.17 -8.23
C THR A 97 -14.58 -9.07 -8.66
N ALA A 98 -15.57 -8.51 -9.35
CA ALA A 98 -16.55 -9.29 -10.08
C ALA A 98 -15.91 -9.89 -11.34
N GLY A 99 -16.00 -11.21 -11.52
CA GLY A 99 -15.48 -11.93 -12.68
C GLY A 99 -16.44 -11.96 -13.87
N PRO A 100 -15.97 -12.35 -15.06
CA PRO A 100 -16.84 -12.55 -16.22
C PRO A 100 -17.82 -13.69 -15.96
N PHE A 101 -19.09 -13.42 -16.23
CA PHE A 101 -20.20 -14.37 -16.19
C PHE A 101 -20.39 -15.07 -17.54
#